data_AF-A0A7K2YMD6-F1
#
_entry.id   AF-A0A7K2YMD6-F1
#
_cell.length_a   1.000
_cell.length_b   1.000
_cell.length_c   1.000
_cell.angle_alpha   90.00
_cell.angle_beta   90.00
_cell.angle_gamma   90.00
#
_symmetry.space_group_name_H-M   'P 1'
#
loop_
_entity.id
_entity.type
_entity.pdbx_description
1 polymer ?
#
loop_
_entity_poly.entity_id
_entity_poly.type
_entity_poly.pdbx_seq_one_letter_code
_entity_poly.pdbx_strand_id
1 'polypeptide(L)' 'MTADAYLMIRCDAPAAASTDGRCDTEHGWPVRVETHTALRRLLATRGWHRLGRPARDICPDCWKEGHR' A
#
# COMPACT_ATOMS: atom_id res chain seq x y z
N MET A 1 -22.00 15.62 11.77
CA MET A 1 -20.61 15.29 11.42
C MET A 1 -20.65 14.41 10.18
N THR A 2 -20.14 14.89 9.05
CA THR A 2 -19.94 14.04 7.86
C THR A 2 -18.55 13.42 7.97
N ALA A 3 -18.47 12.09 8.00
CA ALA A 3 -17.20 11.39 7.90
C ALA A 3 -16.78 11.34 6.43
N ASP A 4 -15.60 11.88 6.12
CA ASP A 4 -15.00 11.69 4.80
C ASP A 4 -14.35 10.30 4.72
N ALA A 5 -14.61 9.59 3.62
CA ALA A 5 -14.01 8.30 3.34
C ALA A 5 -12.80 8.50 2.40
N TYR A 6 -11.63 8.07 2.85
CA TYR A 6 -10.40 8.07 2.05
C TYR A 6 -10.03 6.65 1.66
N LEU A 7 -9.58 6.48 0.42
CA LEU A 7 -9.03 5.21 -0.03
C LEU A 7 -7.64 5.00 0.57
N MET A 8 -7.36 3.75 0.95
CA MET A 8 -6.10 3.32 1.54
C MET A 8 -5.58 2.09 0.78
N ILE A 9 -4.26 1.94 0.73
CA ILE A 9 -3.59 0.72 0.25
C ILE A 9 -2.76 0.17 1.39
N ARG A 10 -2.85 -1.15 1.58
CA ARG A 10 -2.10 -1.89 2.59
C ARG A 10 -0.94 -2.64 1.93
N CYS A 11 0.18 -2.74 2.64
CA CYS A 11 1.33 -3.53 2.23
C CYS A 11 1.05 -5.03 2.38
N ASP A 12 1.28 -5.78 1.30
CA ASP A 12 1.14 -7.23 1.20
C ASP A 12 2.46 -7.99 1.41
N ALA A 13 3.57 -7.29 1.71
CA ALA A 13 4.85 -7.92 1.99
C ALA A 13 4.74 -8.78 3.25
N PRO A 14 5.39 -9.96 3.31
CA PRO A 14 5.42 -10.75 4.53
C PRO A 14 6.23 -10.03 5.62
N ALA A 15 5.77 -10.09 6.87
CA ALA A 15 6.51 -9.60 8.02
C ALA A 15 6.41 -10.62 9.16
N ALA A 16 7.55 -11.15 9.60
CA ALA A 16 7.58 -12.17 10.66
C ALA A 16 7.12 -11.65 12.04
N ALA A 17 7.11 -10.32 12.22
CA ALA A 17 6.75 -9.67 13.48
C ALA A 17 5.27 -9.26 13.58
N SER A 18 4.46 -9.44 12.53
CA SER A 18 3.04 -9.07 12.57
C SER A 18 2.13 -10.26 12.80
N THR A 19 0.96 -10.00 13.37
CA THR A 19 -0.05 -11.00 13.75
C THR A 19 -0.57 -11.79 12.54
N ASP A 20 -0.67 -11.13 11.38
CA ASP A 20 -1.18 -11.71 10.13
C ASP A 20 -0.04 -12.17 9.19
N GLY A 21 1.22 -12.03 9.63
CA GLY A 21 2.40 -12.36 8.84
C GLY A 21 2.67 -11.40 7.68
N ARG A 22 2.06 -10.20 7.67
CA ARG A 22 2.24 -9.13 6.66
C ARG A 22 2.69 -7.80 7.26
N CYS A 23 3.38 -6.97 6.51
CA CYS A 23 3.82 -5.65 6.94
C CYS A 23 2.65 -4.76 7.41
N ASP A 24 1.47 -4.89 6.77
CA ASP A 24 0.24 -4.17 7.11
C ASP A 24 0.32 -2.64 7.10
N THR A 25 1.46 -2.05 6.73
CA THR A 25 1.59 -0.60 6.53
C THR A 25 0.54 -0.10 5.55
N GLU A 26 -0.24 0.89 5.97
CA GLU A 26 -1.27 1.51 5.15
C GLU A 26 -0.84 2.90 4.70
N HIS A 27 -1.11 3.23 3.44
CA HIS A 27 -1.02 4.60 2.96
C HIS A 27 -2.23 5.00 2.12
N GLY A 28 -2.69 6.21 2.39
CA GLY A 28 -3.64 6.94 1.56
C GLY A 28 -2.98 8.12 0.87
N TRP A 29 -3.81 9.02 0.37
CA TRP A 29 -3.37 10.28 -0.20
C TRP A 29 -4.04 11.46 0.51
N PRO A 30 -3.33 12.59 0.74
CA PRO A 30 -3.89 13.73 1.48
C PRO A 30 -5.10 14.38 0.81
N VAL A 31 -5.25 14.20 -0.51
CA VAL A 31 -6.45 14.62 -1.24
C VAL A 31 -7.27 13.41 -1.64
N ARG A 32 -8.59 13.59 -1.66
CA ARG A 32 -9.53 12.57 -2.04
C ARG A 32 -9.24 12.06 -3.45
N VAL A 33 -9.17 10.73 -3.56
CA VAL A 33 -8.98 10.01 -4.81
C VAL A 33 -10.13 9.03 -4.98
N GLU A 34 -10.72 9.02 -6.17
CA GLU A 34 -11.97 8.27 -6.40
C GLU A 34 -11.74 6.79 -6.71
N THR A 35 -10.50 6.37 -7.00
CA THR A 35 -10.20 4.96 -7.33
C THR A 35 -8.88 4.48 -6.75
N HIS A 36 -8.81 3.19 -6.37
CA HIS A 36 -7.56 2.55 -5.94
C HIS A 36 -6.50 2.56 -7.05
N THR A 37 -6.89 2.55 -8.33
CA THR A 37 -5.94 2.65 -9.44
C THR A 37 -5.25 4.02 -9.47
N ALA A 38 -6.01 5.10 -9.27
CA ALA A 38 -5.44 6.45 -9.16
C ALA A 38 -4.54 6.55 -7.92
N LEU A 39 -4.98 6.02 -6.77
CA LEU A 39 -4.18 5.96 -5.55
C LEU A 39 -2.85 5.21 -5.76
N ARG A 40 -2.88 4.03 -6.39
CA ARG A 40 -1.67 3.25 -6.73
C ARG A 40 -0.69 4.05 -7.59
N ARG A 41 -1.19 4.78 -8.59
CA ARG A 41 -0.34 5.63 -9.45
C ARG A 41 0.34 6.74 -8.65
N LEU A 42 -0.37 7.35 -7.71
CA LEU A 42 0.21 8.36 -6.82
C LEU A 42 1.21 7.75 -5.85
N LEU A 43 0.88 6.62 -5.22
CA LEU A 43 1.77 5.94 -4.29
C LEU A 43 3.02 5.38 -4.98
N ALA A 44 2.95 5.04 -6.27
CA ALA A 44 4.14 4.68 -7.05
C ALA A 44 5.19 5.80 -7.08
N THR A 45 4.76 7.08 -7.07
CA THR A 45 5.68 8.23 -6.95
C THR A 45 6.35 8.33 -5.58
N ARG A 46 5.78 7.68 -4.56
CA ARG A 46 6.33 7.55 -3.21
C ARG A 46 7.08 6.24 -3.00
N GLY A 47 7.37 5.49 -4.06
CA GLY A 47 8.14 4.24 -4.00
C GLY A 47 7.32 2.99 -3.65
N TRP A 48 6.00 3.02 -3.79
CA TRP A 48 5.20 1.80 -3.73
C TRP A 48 5.35 0.99 -5.01
N HIS A 49 5.43 -0.33 -4.86
CA HIS A 49 5.58 -1.25 -5.98
C HIS A 49 4.41 -2.23 -6.02
N ARG A 50 3.99 -2.59 -7.23
CA ARG A 50 2.94 -3.60 -7.44
C ARG A 50 3.51 -4.79 -8.19
N LEU A 51 3.34 -5.99 -7.65
CA LEU A 51 4.05 -7.18 -8.11
C LEU A 51 3.13 -8.37 -8.38
N GLY A 52 3.48 -9.14 -9.42
CA GLY A 52 3.01 -10.50 -9.63
C GLY A 52 1.52 -10.67 -9.97
N ARG A 53 1.09 -11.93 -9.90
CA ARG A 53 -0.28 -12.43 -10.01
C ARG A 53 -0.46 -13.50 -8.90
N PRO A 54 -1.33 -13.31 -7.90
CA PRO A 54 -2.15 -12.13 -7.66
C PRO A 54 -1.30 -10.88 -7.39
N ALA A 55 -1.85 -9.72 -7.73
CA ALA A 55 -1.12 -8.45 -7.58
C ALA A 55 -1.00 -8.07 -6.11
N ARG A 56 0.24 -7.93 -5.63
CA ARG A 56 0.57 -7.49 -4.27
C ARG A 56 1.05 -6.05 -4.30
N ASP A 57 0.57 -5.22 -3.37
CA ASP A 57 1.07 -3.85 -3.17
C ASP A 57 2.15 -3.87 -2.09
N ILE A 58 3.36 -3.41 -2.38
CA ILE A 58 4.52 -3.43 -1.48
C ILE A 58 4.93 -2.00 -1.14
N CYS A 59 5.09 -1.71 0.15
CA CYS A 59 5.53 -0.41 0.63
C CYS A 59 7.03 -0.18 0.34
N PRO A 60 7.49 1.08 0.36
CA PRO A 60 8.88 1.42 0.04
C PRO A 60 9.89 0.76 0.96
N ASP A 61 9.53 0.51 2.22
CA ASP A 61 10.43 -0.07 3.21
C ASP A 61 10.61 -1.56 2.96
N CYS A 62 9.52 -2.32 2.78
CA CYS A 62 9.59 -3.73 2.41
C CYS A 62 10.25 -3.94 1.04
N TRP A 63 10.09 -3.01 0.10
CA TRP A 63 10.80 -3.05 -1.17
C TRP A 63 12.32 -2.95 -1.01
N LYS A 64 12.78 -2.05 -0.12
CA LYS A 64 14.20 -1.89 0.23
C LYS A 64 14.76 -3.12 0.96
N GLU A 65 13.94 -3.76 1.79
CA GLU A 65 14.27 -5.02 2.49
C GLU A 65 14.34 -6.23 1.56
N GLY A 66 13.88 -6.10 0.30
CA GLY A 66 13.99 -7.15 -0.71
C GLY A 66 12.72 -7.98 -0.89
N HIS A 67 11.58 -7.55 -0.34
CA HIS A 67 10.28 -8.18 -0.56
C HIS A 67 9.70 -7.83 -1.94
N ARG A 68 10.41 -8.24 -3.00
CA ARG A 68 10.12 -7.96 -4.41
C ARG A 68 9.37 -9.09 -5.12
#